data_AF-A0A1L3MTI6-F1
#
_entry.id   AF-A0A1L3MTI6-F1
#
_cell.length_a   1.000
_cell.length_b   1.000
_cell.length_c   1.000
_cell.angle_alpha   90.00
_cell.angle_beta   90.00
_cell.angle_gamma   90.00
#
_symmetry.space_group_name_H-M   'P 1'
#
loop_
_entity.id
_entity.type
_entity.pdbx_description
1 polymer ?
#
loop_
_entity_poly.entity_id
_entity_poly.type
_entity_poly.pdbx_seq_one_letter_code
_entity_poly.pdbx_strand_id
1 'polypeptide(L)'
;MYMIFGIISLVFTLTLTGSIRKSKLFSVFYFVSLGSLILFFISILAIRGWSGMAYGMLALGLNVIGLMGMVVTSYYNRKKL
;
A
#
# COMPACT_ATOMS: atom_id res chain seq x y z
N MET A 1 8.28 -2.44 15.98
CA MET A 1 8.16 -1.13 15.28
C MET A 1 7.69 -1.29 13.83
N TYR A 2 8.37 -2.04 12.97
CA TYR A 2 7.97 -2.21 11.55
C TYR A 2 6.58 -2.84 11.33
N MET A 3 6.17 -3.81 12.15
CA MET A 3 4.82 -4.37 12.08
C MET A 3 3.71 -3.33 12.30
N ILE A 4 3.95 -2.33 13.16
CA ILE A 4 2.98 -1.26 13.45
C ILE A 4 2.78 -0.41 12.19
N PHE A 5 3.87 -0.06 11.49
CA PHE A 5 3.80 0.66 10.21
C PHE A 5 3.03 -0.12 9.15
N GLY A 6 3.26 -1.44 9.03
CA GLY A 6 2.52 -2.28 8.09
C GLY A 6 1.02 -2.33 8.39
N ILE A 7 0.64 -2.44 9.66
CA ILE A 7 -0.78 -2.45 10.09
C ILE A 7 -1.44 -1.09 9.80
N ILE A 8 -0.76 0.03 10.10
CA ILE A 8 -1.27 1.38 9.81
C ILE A 8 -1.48 1.55 8.30
N SER A 9 -0.49 1.18 7.48
CA SER A 9 -0.61 1.21 6.02
C SER A 9 -1.79 0.35 5.54
N LEU A 10 -1.98 -0.85 6.09
CA LEU A 10 -3.09 -1.72 5.72
C LEU A 10 -4.45 -1.09 6.02
N VAL A 11 -4.62 -0.52 7.22
CA VAL A 11 -5.84 0.21 7.60
C VAL A 11 -6.08 1.40 6.66
N PHE A 12 -5.02 2.11 6.27
CA PHE A 12 -5.12 3.25 5.36
C PHE A 12 -5.52 2.82 3.93
N THR A 13 -4.90 1.78 3.39
CA THR A 13 -5.24 1.18 2.08
C THR A 13 -6.70 0.70 2.08
N LEU A 14 -7.16 0.05 3.15
CA LEU A 14 -8.54 -0.40 3.30
C LEU A 14 -9.52 0.78 3.44
N THR A 15 -9.17 1.83 4.18
CA THR A 15 -10.03 3.02 4.31
C THR A 15 -10.25 3.71 2.95
N LEU A 16 -9.20 3.76 2.13
CA LEU A 16 -9.25 4.33 0.79
C LEU A 16 -10.01 3.43 -0.23
N THR A 17 -10.29 2.16 0.12
CA THR A 17 -11.00 1.19 -0.74
C THR A 17 -12.39 1.66 -1.16
N GLY A 18 -13.07 2.45 -0.33
CA GLY A 18 -14.37 3.03 -0.66
C GLY A 18 -14.37 3.88 -1.94
N SER A 19 -13.18 4.35 -2.36
CA SER A 19 -13.01 5.14 -3.59
C SER A 19 -12.68 4.30 -4.84
N ILE A 20 -12.48 2.98 -4.72
CA ILE A 20 -12.08 2.06 -5.83
C ILE A 20 -13.10 2.07 -6.97
N ARG A 21 -14.40 2.16 -6.65
CA ARG A 21 -15.45 2.14 -7.68
C ARG A 21 -15.46 3.36 -8.61
N LYS A 22 -14.69 4.41 -8.31
CA LYS A 22 -14.70 5.67 -9.08
C LYS A 22 -13.65 5.78 -10.19
N SER A 23 -12.59 4.94 -10.22
CA SER A 23 -11.54 5.06 -11.25
C SER A 23 -10.73 3.78 -11.48
N LYS A 24 -10.51 3.44 -12.76
CA LYS A 24 -9.59 2.36 -13.17
C LYS A 24 -8.16 2.58 -12.65
N LEU A 25 -7.65 3.81 -12.72
CA LEU A 25 -6.30 4.14 -12.23
C LEU A 25 -6.17 3.94 -10.73
N PHE A 26 -7.21 4.28 -9.97
CA PHE A 26 -7.22 4.07 -8.52
C PHE A 26 -7.14 2.58 -8.16
N SER A 27 -7.85 1.74 -8.91
CA SER A 27 -7.81 0.28 -8.72
C SER A 27 -6.40 -0.29 -8.94
N VAL A 28 -5.67 0.19 -9.96
CA VAL A 28 -4.28 -0.23 -10.21
C VAL A 28 -3.39 0.10 -9.01
N PHE A 29 -3.42 1.34 -8.53
CA PHE A 29 -2.63 1.74 -7.37
C PHE A 29 -3.02 1.00 -6.09
N TYR A 30 -4.30 0.68 -5.93
CA TYR A 30 -4.79 -0.15 -4.83
C TYR A 30 -4.18 -1.55 -4.87
N PHE A 31 -4.20 -2.23 -6.02
CA PHE A 31 -3.58 -3.56 -6.15
C PHE A 31 -2.07 -3.53 -5.91
N VAL A 32 -1.37 -2.48 -6.36
CA VAL A 32 0.06 -2.29 -6.10
C VAL A 32 0.32 -2.11 -4.59
N SER A 33 -0.49 -1.28 -3.92
CA SER A 33 -0.40 -1.07 -2.47
C SER A 33 -0.70 -2.35 -1.68
N LEU A 34 -1.69 -3.14 -2.11
CA LEU A 34 -2.07 -4.36 -1.43
C LEU A 34 -1.06 -5.49 -1.64
N GLY A 35 -0.57 -5.66 -2.87
CA GLY A 35 0.48 -6.64 -3.21
C GLY A 35 1.79 -6.36 -2.47
N SER A 36 2.16 -5.08 -2.34
CA SER A 36 3.35 -4.69 -1.56
C SER A 36 3.18 -4.95 -0.05
N LEU A 37 2.00 -4.75 0.53
CA LEU A 37 1.72 -5.16 1.92
C LEU A 37 1.83 -6.66 2.12
N ILE A 38 1.32 -7.47 1.18
CA ILE A 38 1.46 -8.92 1.23
C ILE A 38 2.94 -9.31 1.21
N LEU A 39 3.73 -8.74 0.29
CA LEU A 39 5.17 -8.96 0.23
C LEU A 39 5.89 -8.54 1.50
N PHE A 40 5.45 -7.46 2.15
CA PHE A 40 5.98 -7.01 3.43
C PHE A 40 5.77 -8.04 4.55
N PHE A 41 4.54 -8.53 4.70
CA PHE A 41 4.22 -9.54 5.71
C PHE A 41 4.94 -10.86 5.43
N ILE A 42 5.00 -11.31 4.17
CA ILE A 42 5.77 -12.49 3.78
C ILE A 42 7.25 -12.29 4.11
N SER A 43 7.83 -11.13 3.77
CA SER A 43 9.25 -10.85 4.01
C SER A 43 9.59 -10.86 5.50
N ILE A 44 8.71 -10.34 6.36
CA ILE A 44 8.96 -10.31 7.80
C ILE A 44 8.69 -11.66 8.47
N LEU A 45 7.68 -12.40 8.01
CA LEU A 45 7.27 -13.66 8.65
C LEU A 45 8.07 -14.86 8.15
N ALA A 46 8.35 -14.94 6.85
CA ALA A 46 9.02 -16.08 6.22
C ALA A 46 10.55 -15.89 6.14
N ILE A 47 11.03 -14.68 5.84
CA ILE A 47 12.46 -14.40 5.69
C ILE A 47 12.95 -13.76 6.99
N ARG A 48 13.43 -14.58 7.94
CA ARG A 48 13.95 -14.06 9.22
C ARG A 48 15.33 -13.42 9.05
N GLY A 49 15.65 -12.44 9.91
CA GLY A 49 16.96 -11.77 9.94
C GLY A 49 17.04 -10.48 9.11
N TRP A 50 18.26 -9.98 8.89
CA TRP A 50 18.50 -8.71 8.19
C TRP A 50 17.99 -8.68 6.74
N SER A 51 18.03 -9.81 6.06
CA SER A 51 17.54 -9.94 4.68
C SER A 51 16.04 -9.64 4.61
N GLY A 52 15.24 -10.21 5.53
CA GLY A 52 13.81 -9.95 5.60
C GLY A 52 13.46 -8.51 5.93
N MET A 53 14.27 -7.84 6.75
CA MET A 53 14.13 -6.40 7.01
C MET A 53 14.36 -5.57 5.74
N ALA A 54 15.39 -5.88 4.94
CA ALA A 54 15.67 -5.17 3.70
C ALA A 54 14.52 -5.35 2.68
N TYR A 55 14.04 -6.57 2.48
CA TYR A 55 12.89 -6.83 1.61
C TYR A 55 11.61 -6.18 2.14
N GLY A 56 11.40 -6.18 3.46
CA GLY A 56 10.30 -5.48 4.10
C GLY A 56 10.35 -3.97 3.86
N MET A 57 11.52 -3.34 3.98
CA MET A 57 11.68 -1.91 3.68
C MET A 57 11.39 -1.59 2.22
N LEU A 58 11.86 -2.41 1.28
CA LEU A 58 11.54 -2.25 -0.15
C LEU A 58 10.03 -2.39 -0.42
N ALA A 59 9.40 -3.38 0.21
CA ALA A 59 7.95 -3.59 0.11
C ALA A 59 7.17 -2.39 0.68
N LEU A 60 7.58 -1.83 1.81
CA LEU A 60 6.99 -0.58 2.34
C LEU A 60 7.18 0.60 1.39
N GLY A 61 8.33 0.74 0.76
CA GLY A 61 8.56 1.79 -0.25
C GLY A 61 7.57 1.70 -1.41
N LEU A 62 7.35 0.49 -1.94
CA LEU A 62 6.34 0.24 -2.97
C LEU A 62 4.91 0.53 -2.47
N ASN A 63 4.63 0.22 -1.20
CA ASN A 63 3.33 0.52 -0.60
C ASN A 63 3.04 2.02 -0.53
N VAL A 64 4.04 2.83 -0.16
CA VAL A 64 3.94 4.30 -0.12
C VAL A 64 3.66 4.87 -1.51
N ILE A 65 4.32 4.35 -2.55
CA ILE A 65 4.08 4.76 -3.95
C ILE A 65 2.63 4.45 -4.35
N GLY A 66 2.13 3.25 -4.01
CA GLY A 66 0.73 2.87 -4.25
C GLY A 66 -0.25 3.80 -3.53
N LEU A 67 0.00 4.09 -2.24
CA LEU A 67 -0.83 5.00 -1.45
C LEU A 67 -0.84 6.42 -2.00
N MET A 68 0.31 6.98 -2.39
CA MET A 68 0.37 8.30 -3.03
C MET A 68 -0.41 8.33 -4.34
N GLY A 69 -0.27 7.30 -5.18
CA GLY A 69 -1.03 7.18 -6.42
C GLY A 69 -2.55 7.15 -6.18
N MET A 70 -2.99 6.43 -5.14
CA MET A 70 -4.39 6.42 -4.71
C MET A 70 -4.87 7.81 -4.25
N VAL A 71 -4.10 8.50 -3.41
CA VAL A 71 -4.44 9.83 -2.89
C VAL A 71 -4.55 10.86 -4.01
N VAL A 72 -3.55 10.92 -4.91
CA VAL A 72 -3.55 11.82 -6.07
C VAL A 72 -4.75 11.52 -6.96
N THR A 73 -4.99 10.26 -7.29
CA THR A 73 -6.13 9.88 -8.15
C THR A 73 -7.47 10.21 -7.49
N SER A 74 -7.61 10.01 -6.17
CA SER A 74 -8.82 10.39 -5.43
C SER A 74 -9.03 11.90 -5.43
N TYR A 75 -7.97 12.69 -5.24
CA TYR A 75 -8.03 14.14 -5.26
C TYR A 75 -8.45 14.68 -6.64
N TYR A 76 -7.86 14.16 -7.72
CA TYR A 76 -8.26 14.52 -9.09
C TYR A 76 -9.72 14.15 -9.40
N ASN A 77 -10.18 12.98 -8.93
CA ASN A 77 -11.57 12.57 -9.13
C ASN A 77 -12.57 13.43 -8.34
N ARG A 78 -12.20 13.97 -7.17
CA ARG A 78 -13.07 14.89 -6.42
C ARG A 78 -13.18 16.27 -7.06
N LYS A 79 -12.15 16.75 -7.77
CA LYS A 79 -12.18 18.04 -8.50
C LYS A 79 -13.00 18.02 -9.79
N LYS A 80 -13.39 16.84 -10.29
CA LYS A 80 -14.22 16.66 -11.49
C LYS A 80 -15.74 16.55 -11.20
N LEU A 81 -16.13 16.53 -9.91
CA LEU A 81 -17.51 16.66 -9.43
C LEU A 81 -17.80 18.12 -9.13
#